data_AF-A0A0C3CUX0-F1
#
_entry.id   AF-A0A0C3CUX0-F1
#
_cell.length_a   1.000
_cell.length_b   1.000
_cell.length_c   1.000
_cell.angle_alpha   90.00
_cell.angle_beta   90.00
_cell.angle_gamma   90.00
#
_symmetry.space_group_name_H-M   'P 1'
#
loop_
_entity.id
_entity.type
_entity.pdbx_description
1 polymer ?
#
loop_
_entity_poly.entity_id
_entity_poly.type
_entity_poly.pdbx_seq_one_letter_code
_entity_poly.pdbx_strand_id
1 'polypeptide(L)'
;MPTLDTRGKIAAAELAFYSPIAALSLVLIFRYAFRRDAGWFFLFIFSAIRIAGAALIVAAEMIEPPKITLFNAAYIMDFAGLAALLFSSLGFIGMAGQHTYSENPRITILLRLIGFLGLGGLGLCIAGGVLGTQATANQNLATSLRRAGVCVYAGMYVILFMVHIGTWTYRWHLRSYRRNLLWGISVALPFLGVRMAYAVLAAWSASDLHGLNLSSNATLAKLNPITGNWILYLVMSLVMEYVTALLYLFASTILARRHH
;
A
#
# COMPACT_ATOMS: atom_id res chain seq x y z
N MET A 1 14.17 30.99 2.82
CA MET A 1 13.58 29.69 3.20
C MET A 1 13.59 28.84 1.94
N PRO A 2 14.15 27.61 1.97
CA PRO A 2 14.12 26.75 0.80
C PRO A 2 12.68 26.54 0.35
N THR A 3 12.44 26.71 -0.95
CA THR A 3 11.11 26.56 -1.55
C THR A 3 10.92 25.11 -1.95
N LEU A 4 9.90 24.45 -1.39
CA LEU A 4 9.55 23.08 -1.75
C LEU A 4 9.24 22.97 -3.24
N ASP A 5 9.75 21.91 -3.87
CA ASP A 5 9.42 21.59 -5.24
C ASP A 5 7.98 21.03 -5.34
N THR A 6 7.52 20.67 -6.55
CA THR A 6 6.17 20.12 -6.73
C THR A 6 5.96 18.82 -5.95
N ARG A 7 6.97 17.95 -5.84
CA ARG A 7 6.93 16.70 -5.08
C ARG A 7 6.92 16.96 -3.57
N GLY A 8 7.71 17.92 -3.09
CA GLY A 8 7.70 18.36 -1.69
C GLY A 8 6.35 18.94 -1.27
N LYS A 9 5.69 19.71 -2.16
CA LYS A 9 4.31 20.19 -1.92
C LYS A 9 3.30 19.04 -1.85
N ILE A 10 3.42 18.05 -2.72
CA ILE A 10 2.57 16.84 -2.69
C ILE A 10 2.80 16.07 -1.38
N ALA A 11 4.04 15.88 -0.96
CA ALA A 11 4.37 15.23 0.31
C ALA A 11 3.81 16.00 1.51
N ALA A 12 3.89 17.34 1.51
CA ALA A 12 3.26 18.14 2.57
C ALA A 12 1.73 17.95 2.61
N ALA A 13 1.07 17.81 1.45
CA ALA A 13 -0.35 17.50 1.39
C ALA A 13 -0.66 16.08 1.91
N GLU A 14 0.18 15.09 1.61
CA GLU A 14 0.02 13.72 2.13
C GLU A 14 0.00 13.69 3.66
N LEU A 15 0.84 14.48 4.33
CA LEU A 15 0.84 14.60 5.79
C LEU A 15 -0.54 15.01 6.32
N ALA A 16 -1.14 16.03 5.71
CA ALA A 16 -2.45 16.55 6.12
C ALA A 16 -3.57 15.52 5.90
N PHE A 17 -3.53 14.76 4.79
CA PHE A 17 -4.57 13.78 4.45
C PHE A 17 -4.46 12.47 5.22
N TYR A 18 -3.25 11.95 5.46
CA TYR A 18 -3.07 10.66 6.15
C TYR A 18 -3.13 10.79 7.69
N SER A 19 -2.89 11.97 8.25
CA SER A 19 -3.03 12.23 9.69
C SER A 19 -4.40 11.86 10.29
N PRO A 20 -5.55 12.31 9.71
CA PRO A 20 -6.85 11.92 10.24
C PRO A 20 -7.13 10.42 10.07
N ILE A 21 -6.66 9.80 8.98
CA ILE A 21 -6.76 8.34 8.76
C ILE A 21 -6.01 7.59 9.87
N ALA A 22 -4.80 8.03 10.22
CA ALA A 22 -4.00 7.43 11.29
C ALA A 22 -4.70 7.56 12.65
N ALA A 23 -5.18 8.76 12.98
CA ALA A 23 -5.87 9.00 14.24
C ALA A 23 -7.14 8.15 14.38
N LEU A 24 -7.99 8.11 13.34
CA LEU A 24 -9.20 7.29 13.34
C LEU A 24 -8.87 5.80 13.46
N SER A 25 -7.90 5.31 12.68
CA SER A 25 -7.49 3.90 12.73
C SER A 25 -6.97 3.51 14.11
N LEU A 26 -6.18 4.38 14.75
CA LEU A 26 -5.66 4.17 16.09
C LEU A 26 -6.79 4.10 17.13
N VAL A 27 -7.75 5.02 17.07
CA VAL A 27 -8.94 5.00 17.94
C VAL A 27 -9.73 3.72 17.76
N LEU A 28 -9.91 3.23 16.54
CA LEU A 28 -10.63 1.98 16.26
C LEU A 28 -9.88 0.76 16.83
N ILE A 29 -8.55 0.70 16.70
CA ILE A 29 -7.74 -0.37 17.28
C ILE A 29 -7.94 -0.46 18.79
N PHE A 30 -7.89 0.67 19.50
CA PHE A 30 -8.10 0.70 20.95
C PHE A 30 -9.55 0.40 21.34
N ARG A 31 -10.53 0.98 20.63
CA ARG A 31 -11.95 0.82 20.94
C ARG A 31 -12.43 -0.62 20.79
N TYR A 32 -11.94 -1.34 19.78
CA TYR A 32 -12.33 -2.73 19.50
C TYR A 32 -11.33 -3.76 20.07
N ALA A 33 -10.41 -3.31 20.93
CA ALA A 33 -9.57 -4.10 21.84
C ALA A 33 -8.89 -5.31 21.20
N PHE A 34 -8.13 -5.12 20.11
CA PHE A 34 -7.33 -6.18 19.46
C PHE A 34 -8.11 -7.48 19.19
N ARG A 35 -9.44 -7.43 19.06
CA ARG A 35 -10.26 -8.61 18.78
C ARG A 35 -10.00 -9.12 17.37
N ARG A 36 -8.92 -9.89 17.16
CA ARG A 36 -8.56 -10.65 15.93
C ARG A 36 -8.83 -9.97 14.58
N ASP A 37 -8.84 -8.64 14.55
CA ASP A 37 -9.31 -7.83 13.43
C ASP A 37 -8.14 -7.00 12.89
N ALA A 38 -7.23 -7.68 12.18
CA ALA A 38 -5.96 -7.12 11.73
C ALA A 38 -6.09 -5.99 10.68
N GLY A 39 -7.27 -5.80 10.07
CA GLY A 39 -7.51 -4.79 9.03
C GLY A 39 -7.17 -3.37 9.48
N TRP A 40 -7.71 -2.92 10.62
CA TRP A 40 -7.43 -1.57 11.15
C TRP A 40 -5.98 -1.39 11.58
N PHE A 41 -5.36 -2.45 12.12
CA PHE A 41 -3.96 -2.43 12.52
C PHE A 41 -3.03 -2.16 11.32
N PHE A 42 -3.24 -2.87 10.21
CA PHE A 42 -2.48 -2.63 8.99
C PHE A 42 -2.82 -1.30 8.32
N LEU A 43 -4.06 -0.81 8.43
CA LEU A 43 -4.43 0.51 7.93
C LEU A 43 -3.77 1.65 8.72
N PHE A 44 -3.62 1.48 10.04
CA PHE A 44 -2.83 2.39 10.87
C PHE A 44 -1.35 2.36 10.46
N ILE A 45 -0.73 1.18 10.36
CA ILE A 45 0.66 1.04 9.89
C ILE A 45 0.84 1.71 8.53
N PHE A 46 -0.07 1.45 7.59
CA PHE A 46 -0.06 2.08 6.27
C PHE A 46 -0.05 3.61 6.37
N SER A 47 -0.98 4.19 7.12
CA SER A 47 -1.03 5.65 7.31
C SER A 47 0.20 6.22 8.01
N ALA A 48 0.77 5.50 8.99
CA ALA A 48 1.99 5.90 9.68
C ALA A 48 3.21 5.88 8.74
N ILE A 49 3.33 4.85 7.88
CA ILE A 49 4.37 4.78 6.85
C ILE A 49 4.23 5.95 5.87
N ARG A 50 3.00 6.30 5.46
CA ARG A 50 2.76 7.46 4.59
C ARG A 50 3.15 8.79 5.22
N ILE A 51 2.78 8.99 6.48
CA ILE A 51 3.19 10.18 7.23
C ILE A 51 4.72 10.24 7.36
N ALA A 52 5.37 9.13 7.71
CA ALA A 52 6.82 9.07 7.85
C ALA A 52 7.54 9.34 6.51
N GLY A 53 7.11 8.69 5.42
CA GLY A 53 7.69 8.88 4.09
C GLY A 53 7.55 10.32 3.59
N ALA A 54 6.36 10.91 3.76
CA ALA A 54 6.11 12.30 3.41
C ALA A 54 6.94 13.29 4.26
N ALA A 55 7.05 13.05 5.57
CA ALA A 55 7.88 13.86 6.45
C ALA A 55 9.36 13.79 6.08
N LEU A 56 9.86 12.62 5.66
CA LEU A 56 11.23 12.45 5.20
C LEU A 56 11.51 13.22 3.90
N ILE A 57 10.58 13.24 2.94
CA ILE A 57 10.71 14.02 1.69
C ILE A 57 10.76 15.52 2.01
N VAL A 58 9.82 16.01 2.81
CA VAL A 58 9.77 17.42 3.22
C VAL A 58 11.05 17.80 3.98
N ALA A 59 11.51 16.96 4.91
CA ALA A 59 12.74 17.21 5.65
C ALA A 59 13.98 17.18 4.74
N ALA A 60 14.02 16.33 3.72
CA ALA A 60 15.12 16.24 2.77
C ALA A 60 15.28 17.51 1.93
N GLU A 61 14.16 18.14 1.54
CA GLU A 61 14.15 19.40 0.78
C GLU A 61 14.44 20.63 1.63
N MET A 62 14.16 20.57 2.94
CA MET A 62 14.35 21.72 3.84
C MET A 62 15.77 21.86 4.40
N ILE A 63 16.64 20.84 4.22
CA ILE A 63 18.03 20.85 4.67
C ILE A 63 18.95 21.22 3.49
N GLU A 64 19.79 22.24 3.68
CA GLU A 64 20.85 22.60 2.73
C GLU A 64 22.23 22.16 3.27
N PRO A 65 23.00 21.31 2.56
CA PRO A 65 22.67 20.63 1.29
C PRO A 65 21.69 19.44 1.47
N PRO A 66 20.89 19.09 0.44
CA PRO A 66 19.91 18.01 0.52
C PRO A 66 20.53 16.66 0.88
N LYS A 67 19.97 15.98 1.88
CA LYS A 67 20.45 14.67 2.32
C LYS A 67 19.76 13.56 1.52
N ILE A 68 20.48 12.99 0.55
CA ILE A 68 20.01 11.89 -0.32
C ILE A 68 19.53 10.67 0.49
N THR A 69 20.10 10.43 1.67
CA THR A 69 19.70 9.33 2.56
C THR A 69 18.24 9.42 3.02
N LEU A 70 17.68 10.63 3.16
CA LEU A 70 16.29 10.84 3.53
C LEU A 70 15.34 10.48 2.37
N PHE A 71 15.70 10.85 1.14
CA PHE A 71 14.98 10.42 -0.07
C PHE A 71 15.01 8.89 -0.23
N ASN A 72 16.17 8.27 -0.02
CA ASN A 72 16.32 6.81 -0.07
C ASN A 72 15.37 6.11 0.90
N ALA A 73 15.32 6.58 2.15
CA ALA A 73 14.42 6.04 3.16
C ALA A 73 12.94 6.21 2.77
N ALA A 74 12.56 7.39 2.26
CA ALA A 74 11.20 7.65 1.79
C ALA A 74 10.78 6.72 0.62
N TYR A 75 11.67 6.49 -0.35
CA TYR A 75 11.39 5.61 -1.48
C TYR A 75 11.27 4.14 -1.07
N ILE A 76 12.07 3.70 -0.09
CA ILE A 76 11.93 2.35 0.49
C ILE A 76 10.60 2.23 1.25
N MET A 77 10.19 3.28 1.97
CA MET A 77 8.92 3.33 2.69
C MET A 77 7.69 3.25 1.75
N ASP A 78 7.77 3.73 0.50
CA ASP A 78 6.64 3.59 -0.46
C ASP A 78 6.28 2.12 -0.70
N PHE A 79 7.27 1.23 -0.85
CA PHE A 79 7.03 -0.21 -0.98
C PHE A 79 6.41 -0.81 0.29
N ALA A 80 6.87 -0.37 1.46
CA ALA A 80 6.32 -0.81 2.74
C ALA A 80 4.86 -0.36 2.94
N GLY A 81 4.53 0.85 2.49
CA GLY A 81 3.17 1.37 2.50
C GLY A 81 2.24 0.52 1.63
N LEU A 82 2.68 0.18 0.41
CA LEU A 82 1.93 -0.70 -0.48
C LEU A 82 1.66 -2.08 0.13
N ALA A 83 2.67 -2.67 0.79
CA ALA A 83 2.54 -3.92 1.52
C ALA A 83 1.50 -3.82 2.64
N ALA A 84 1.58 -2.77 3.45
CA ALA A 84 0.65 -2.52 4.55
C ALA A 84 -0.79 -2.38 4.05
N LEU A 85 -1.02 -1.74 2.91
CA LEU A 85 -2.35 -1.64 2.32
C LEU A 85 -2.88 -2.99 1.79
N LEU A 86 -2.02 -3.81 1.19
CA LEU A 86 -2.38 -5.19 0.80
C LEU A 86 -2.69 -6.06 2.01
N PHE A 87 -1.92 -5.94 3.10
CA PHE A 87 -2.23 -6.63 4.37
C PHE A 87 -3.51 -6.12 5.02
N SER A 88 -3.80 -4.82 4.92
CA SER A 88 -5.08 -4.27 5.36
C SER A 88 -6.24 -4.89 4.59
N SER A 89 -6.10 -5.05 3.27
CA SER A 89 -7.09 -5.70 2.40
C SER A 89 -7.32 -7.15 2.82
N LEU A 90 -6.22 -7.90 3.03
CA LEU A 90 -6.26 -9.27 3.55
C LEU A 90 -6.95 -9.34 4.92
N GLY A 91 -6.65 -8.40 5.81
CA GLY A 91 -7.24 -8.31 7.15
C GLY A 91 -8.75 -8.04 7.12
N PHE A 92 -9.21 -7.14 6.26
CA PHE A 92 -10.65 -6.87 6.10
C PHE A 92 -11.41 -8.02 5.44
N ILE A 93 -10.81 -8.70 4.45
CA ILE A 93 -11.38 -9.93 3.90
C ILE A 93 -11.46 -10.99 5.01
N GLY A 94 -10.39 -11.21 5.78
CA GLY A 94 -10.42 -12.12 6.93
C GLY A 94 -11.53 -11.80 7.94
N MET A 95 -11.72 -10.51 8.25
CA MET A 95 -12.77 -10.00 9.15
C MET A 95 -14.18 -10.27 8.62
N ALA A 96 -14.42 -10.04 7.32
CA ALA A 96 -15.71 -10.30 6.68
C ALA A 96 -16.12 -11.78 6.76
N GLY A 97 -15.14 -12.69 6.83
CA GLY A 97 -15.34 -14.14 6.85
C GLY A 97 -15.36 -14.83 8.19
N GLN A 98 -15.11 -14.10 9.29
CA GLN A 98 -15.07 -14.69 10.61
C GLN A 98 -16.37 -15.44 10.91
N HIS A 99 -16.31 -16.62 11.54
CA HIS A 99 -17.49 -17.45 11.86
C HIS A 99 -18.33 -17.85 10.62
N THR A 100 -17.73 -17.91 9.45
CA THR A 100 -18.38 -18.42 8.23
C THR A 100 -17.43 -19.32 7.46
N TYR A 101 -16.46 -18.76 6.73
CA TYR A 101 -15.43 -19.56 6.08
C TYR A 101 -14.14 -19.63 6.87
N SER A 102 -13.97 -18.81 7.91
CA SER A 102 -12.80 -18.89 8.80
C SER A 102 -12.73 -20.21 9.58
N GLU A 103 -13.85 -20.92 9.69
CA GLU A 103 -13.93 -22.25 10.30
C GLU A 103 -13.34 -23.33 9.39
N ASN A 104 -13.24 -23.07 8.09
CA ASN A 104 -12.58 -23.96 7.17
C ASN A 104 -11.06 -23.78 7.27
N PRO A 105 -10.31 -24.82 7.69
CA PRO A 105 -8.86 -24.71 7.83
C PRO A 105 -8.16 -24.37 6.52
N ARG A 106 -8.70 -24.80 5.37
CA ARG A 106 -8.11 -24.51 4.04
C ARG A 106 -8.09 -23.01 3.74
N ILE A 107 -9.17 -22.30 4.05
CA ILE A 107 -9.26 -20.86 3.81
C ILE A 107 -8.35 -20.09 4.76
N THR A 108 -8.28 -20.51 6.03
CA THR A 108 -7.36 -19.91 6.99
C THR A 108 -5.90 -20.12 6.60
N ILE A 109 -5.52 -21.30 6.10
CA ILE A 109 -4.18 -21.58 5.58
C ILE A 109 -3.92 -20.70 4.34
N LEU A 110 -4.86 -20.61 3.41
CA LEU A 110 -4.72 -19.77 2.21
C LEU A 110 -4.48 -18.30 2.58
N LEU A 111 -5.26 -17.73 3.49
CA LEU A 111 -5.08 -16.35 3.96
C LEU A 111 -3.71 -16.14 4.61
N ARG A 112 -3.23 -17.12 5.39
CA ARG A 112 -1.87 -17.06 5.99
C ARG A 112 -0.77 -17.14 4.93
N LEU A 113 -0.93 -18.00 3.92
CA LEU A 113 0.03 -18.11 2.81
C LEU A 113 0.13 -16.79 2.03
N ILE A 114 -0.99 -16.12 1.78
CA ILE A 114 -1.01 -14.78 1.18
C ILE A 114 -0.24 -13.78 2.07
N GLY A 115 -0.42 -13.87 3.39
CA GLY A 115 0.35 -13.10 4.36
C GLY A 115 1.87 -13.33 4.24
N PHE A 116 2.31 -14.59 4.20
CA PHE A 116 3.73 -14.92 4.02
C PHE A 116 4.29 -14.47 2.68
N LEU A 117 3.52 -14.57 1.60
CA LEU A 117 3.89 -14.03 0.28
C LEU A 117 4.09 -12.51 0.35
N GLY A 118 3.19 -11.78 1.01
CA GLY A 118 3.32 -10.34 1.21
C GLY A 118 4.58 -9.97 2.00
N LEU A 119 4.93 -10.76 3.04
CA LEU A 119 6.15 -10.54 3.83
C LEU A 119 7.41 -10.81 3.01
N GLY A 120 7.40 -11.86 2.18
CA GLY A 120 8.48 -12.13 1.22
C GLY A 120 8.67 -10.98 0.21
N GLY A 121 7.56 -10.48 -0.36
CA GLY A 121 7.58 -9.32 -1.25
C GLY A 121 8.14 -8.06 -0.57
N LEU A 122 7.78 -7.82 0.70
CA LEU A 122 8.34 -6.74 1.51
C LEU A 122 9.84 -6.87 1.72
N GLY A 123 10.32 -8.07 2.06
CA GLY A 123 11.75 -8.34 2.18
C GLY A 123 12.50 -8.07 0.88
N LEU A 124 11.97 -8.51 -0.27
CA LEU A 124 12.57 -8.28 -1.58
C LEU A 124 12.61 -6.80 -1.96
N CYS A 125 11.53 -6.05 -1.74
CA CYS A 125 11.47 -4.61 -2.02
C CYS A 125 12.44 -3.81 -1.15
N ILE A 126 12.49 -4.11 0.16
CA ILE A 126 13.41 -3.43 1.08
C ILE A 126 14.86 -3.78 0.73
N ALA A 127 15.18 -5.05 0.51
CA ALA A 127 16.53 -5.48 0.15
C ALA A 127 16.99 -4.85 -1.18
N GLY A 128 16.11 -4.84 -2.20
CA GLY A 128 16.39 -4.19 -3.48
C GLY A 128 16.57 -2.67 -3.34
N GLY A 129 15.74 -2.03 -2.53
CA GLY A 129 15.86 -0.60 -2.22
C GLY A 129 17.17 -0.26 -1.51
N VAL A 130 17.50 -0.97 -0.43
CA VAL A 130 18.74 -0.77 0.35
C VAL A 130 19.98 -1.02 -0.51
N LEU A 131 20.02 -2.11 -1.28
CA LEU A 131 21.14 -2.38 -2.18
C LEU A 131 21.29 -1.29 -3.26
N GLY A 132 20.17 -0.75 -3.77
CA GLY A 132 20.18 0.33 -4.75
C GLY A 132 20.75 1.66 -4.23
N THR A 133 20.85 1.82 -2.90
CA THR A 133 21.46 3.03 -2.29
C THR A 133 22.98 2.95 -2.17
N GLN A 134 23.56 1.76 -2.28
CA GLN A 134 24.99 1.54 -2.03
C GLN A 134 25.77 1.67 -3.34
N ALA A 135 26.74 2.59 -3.40
CA ALA A 135 27.52 2.85 -4.61
C ALA A 135 28.34 1.65 -5.09
N THR A 136 28.79 0.79 -4.17
CA THR A 136 29.61 -0.40 -4.45
C THR A 136 28.79 -1.67 -4.70
N ALA A 137 27.47 -1.62 -4.49
CA ALA A 137 26.62 -2.79 -4.64
C ALA A 137 26.26 -3.07 -6.11
N ASN A 138 25.90 -4.31 -6.38
CA ASN A 138 25.44 -4.73 -7.70
C ASN A 138 24.06 -4.13 -8.02
N GLN A 139 24.05 -3.06 -8.82
CA GLN A 139 22.83 -2.33 -9.19
C GLN A 139 21.83 -3.20 -9.98
N ASN A 140 22.32 -4.15 -10.79
CA ASN A 140 21.45 -5.08 -11.50
C ASN A 140 20.70 -6.01 -10.54
N LEU A 141 21.38 -6.47 -9.49
CA LEU A 141 20.77 -7.28 -8.44
C LEU A 141 19.72 -6.45 -7.67
N ALA A 142 20.06 -5.23 -7.25
CA ALA A 142 19.14 -4.33 -6.54
C ALA A 142 17.82 -4.12 -7.31
N THR A 143 17.93 -3.81 -8.61
CA THR A 143 16.77 -3.60 -9.48
C THR A 143 15.99 -4.88 -9.73
N SER A 144 16.67 -6.02 -9.84
CA SER A 144 16.01 -7.32 -9.99
C SER A 144 15.20 -7.69 -8.73
N LEU A 145 15.75 -7.48 -7.54
CA LEU A 145 15.05 -7.72 -6.27
C LEU A 145 13.81 -6.82 -6.13
N ARG A 146 13.95 -5.54 -6.45
CA ARG A 146 12.82 -4.58 -6.42
C ARG A 146 11.70 -5.00 -7.38
N ARG A 147 12.04 -5.35 -8.63
CA ARG A 147 11.06 -5.82 -9.62
C ARG A 147 10.41 -7.14 -9.19
N ALA A 148 11.19 -8.07 -8.65
CA ALA A 148 10.68 -9.33 -8.11
C ALA A 148 9.69 -9.09 -6.96
N GLY A 149 10.02 -8.21 -6.01
CA GLY A 149 9.12 -7.85 -4.91
C GLY A 149 7.80 -7.24 -5.39
N VAL A 150 7.85 -6.36 -6.39
CA VAL A 150 6.65 -5.78 -7.01
C VAL A 150 5.82 -6.83 -7.76
N CYS A 151 6.45 -7.79 -8.45
CA CYS A 151 5.75 -8.95 -9.03
C CYS A 151 5.03 -9.78 -7.96
N VAL A 152 5.66 -9.99 -6.80
CA VAL A 152 5.04 -10.70 -5.67
C VAL A 152 3.82 -9.94 -5.15
N TYR A 153 3.87 -8.61 -5.04
CA TYR A 153 2.71 -7.79 -4.69
C TYR A 153 1.59 -7.85 -5.74
N ALA A 154 1.93 -7.85 -7.03
CA ALA A 154 0.94 -8.01 -8.09
C ALA A 154 0.25 -9.39 -8.02
N GLY A 155 1.03 -10.46 -7.81
CA GLY A 155 0.49 -11.81 -7.58
C GLY A 155 -0.38 -11.88 -6.32
N MET A 156 0.05 -11.24 -5.22
CA MET A 156 -0.72 -11.12 -3.99
C MET A 156 -2.07 -10.44 -4.23
N TYR A 157 -2.09 -9.33 -5.00
CA TYR A 157 -3.32 -8.64 -5.38
C TYR A 157 -4.25 -9.54 -6.20
N VAL A 158 -3.74 -10.27 -7.19
CA VAL A 158 -4.54 -11.20 -8.01
C VAL A 158 -5.17 -12.29 -7.14
N ILE A 159 -4.38 -12.90 -6.25
CA ILE A 159 -4.88 -13.93 -5.34
C ILE A 159 -5.91 -13.33 -4.36
N LEU A 160 -5.67 -12.14 -3.83
CA LEU A 160 -6.64 -11.43 -2.97
C LEU A 160 -7.95 -11.16 -3.71
N PHE A 161 -7.88 -10.74 -4.97
CA PHE A 161 -9.06 -10.52 -5.81
C PHE A 161 -9.84 -11.81 -6.06
N MET A 162 -9.15 -12.91 -6.35
CA MET A 162 -9.77 -14.24 -6.49
C MET A 162 -10.42 -14.71 -5.19
N VAL A 163 -9.73 -14.57 -4.06
CA VAL A 163 -10.28 -14.89 -2.73
C VAL A 163 -11.53 -14.04 -2.48
N HIS A 164 -11.48 -12.74 -2.74
CA HIS A 164 -12.62 -11.85 -2.60
C HIS A 164 -13.83 -12.32 -3.42
N ILE A 165 -13.66 -12.68 -4.69
CA ILE A 165 -14.71 -13.29 -5.51
C ILE A 165 -15.23 -14.59 -4.86
N GLY A 166 -14.33 -15.44 -4.36
CA GLY A 166 -14.70 -16.65 -3.63
C GLY A 166 -15.56 -16.35 -2.40
N THR A 167 -15.24 -15.30 -1.62
CA THR A 167 -16.01 -14.93 -0.43
C THR A 167 -17.45 -14.47 -0.77
N TRP A 168 -17.67 -13.93 -1.97
CA TRP A 168 -19.02 -13.58 -2.45
C TRP A 168 -19.94 -14.79 -2.60
N THR A 169 -19.40 -15.99 -2.81
CA THR A 169 -20.21 -17.21 -2.87
C THR A 169 -20.86 -17.53 -1.52
N TYR A 170 -20.24 -17.13 -0.42
CA TYR A 170 -20.76 -17.30 0.94
C TYR A 170 -21.70 -16.19 1.41
N ARG A 171 -22.06 -15.23 0.55
CA ARG A 171 -22.83 -14.01 0.92
C ARG A 171 -24.16 -14.28 1.65
N TRP A 172 -24.76 -15.44 1.42
CA TRP A 172 -26.04 -15.86 2.01
C TRP A 172 -25.89 -16.36 3.45
N HIS A 173 -24.69 -16.84 3.82
CA HIS A 173 -24.36 -17.27 5.17
C HIS A 173 -23.80 -16.10 6.02
N LEU A 174 -23.43 -14.98 5.37
CA LEU A 174 -22.92 -13.80 6.04
C LEU A 174 -24.05 -12.95 6.62
N ARG A 175 -23.85 -12.52 7.88
CA ARG A 175 -24.71 -11.50 8.52
C ARG A 175 -24.66 -10.18 7.72
N SER A 176 -25.76 -9.43 7.69
CA SER A 176 -25.91 -8.22 6.88
C SER A 176 -24.78 -7.20 7.06
N TYR A 177 -24.31 -6.97 8.29
CA TYR A 177 -23.20 -6.03 8.55
C TYR A 177 -21.86 -6.47 7.93
N ARG A 178 -21.56 -7.77 7.88
CA ARG A 178 -20.34 -8.31 7.23
C ARG A 178 -20.46 -8.29 5.72
N ARG A 179 -21.67 -8.51 5.20
CA ARG A 179 -21.95 -8.37 3.77
C ARG A 179 -21.76 -6.93 3.29
N ASN A 180 -22.13 -5.94 4.12
CA ASN A 180 -21.88 -4.53 3.81
C ASN A 180 -20.39 -4.20 3.82
N LEU A 181 -19.60 -4.75 4.76
CA LEU A 181 -18.14 -4.64 4.73
C LEU A 181 -17.57 -5.23 3.43
N LEU A 182 -18.03 -6.41 3.02
CA LEU A 182 -17.59 -7.05 1.78
C LEU A 182 -17.93 -6.22 0.54
N TRP A 183 -19.10 -5.59 0.51
CA TRP A 183 -19.47 -4.61 -0.51
C TRP A 183 -18.47 -3.45 -0.59
N GLY A 184 -18.11 -2.87 0.56
CA GLY A 184 -17.11 -1.79 0.60
C GLY A 184 -15.74 -2.23 0.08
N ILE A 185 -15.31 -3.46 0.39
CA ILE A 185 -14.08 -4.04 -0.15
C ILE A 185 -14.18 -4.21 -1.68
N SER A 186 -15.33 -4.66 -2.22
CA SER A 186 -15.54 -4.76 -3.66
C SER A 186 -15.35 -3.44 -4.39
N VAL A 187 -15.81 -2.34 -3.79
CA VAL A 187 -15.67 -1.01 -4.38
C VAL A 187 -14.22 -0.51 -4.28
N ALA A 188 -13.49 -0.87 -3.22
CA ALA A 188 -12.10 -0.46 -3.01
C ALA A 188 -11.09 -1.21 -3.89
N LEU A 189 -11.32 -2.50 -4.19
CA LEU A 189 -10.37 -3.33 -4.93
C LEU A 189 -9.97 -2.77 -6.32
N PRO A 190 -10.87 -2.23 -7.15
CA PRO A 190 -10.49 -1.60 -8.41
C PRO A 190 -9.50 -0.45 -8.24
N PHE A 191 -9.65 0.41 -7.23
CA PHE A 191 -8.73 1.51 -6.94
C PHE A 191 -7.36 0.97 -6.50
N LEU A 192 -7.36 -0.03 -5.63
CA LEU A 192 -6.14 -0.75 -5.26
C LEU A 192 -5.47 -1.40 -6.48
N GLY A 193 -6.26 -1.90 -7.43
CA GLY A 193 -5.79 -2.45 -8.70
C GLY A 193 -5.09 -1.41 -9.57
N VAL A 194 -5.63 -0.20 -9.70
CA VAL A 194 -4.96 0.91 -10.42
C VAL A 194 -3.65 1.28 -9.73
N ARG A 195 -3.65 1.38 -8.40
CA ARG A 195 -2.44 1.63 -7.59
C ARG A 195 -1.38 0.53 -7.81
N MET A 196 -1.80 -0.72 -7.91
CA MET A 196 -0.93 -1.87 -8.15
C MET A 196 -0.37 -1.89 -9.57
N ALA A 197 -1.21 -1.61 -10.57
CA ALA A 197 -0.78 -1.45 -11.95
C ALA A 197 0.25 -0.32 -12.07
N TYR A 198 0.04 0.80 -11.40
CA TYR A 198 1.03 1.88 -11.33
C TYR A 198 2.34 1.43 -10.69
N ALA A 199 2.30 0.69 -9.57
CA ALA A 199 3.51 0.17 -8.91
C ALA A 199 4.33 -0.73 -9.85
N VAL A 200 3.65 -1.63 -10.59
CA VAL A 200 4.26 -2.46 -11.61
C VAL A 200 4.87 -1.57 -12.69
N LEU A 201 4.13 -0.67 -13.32
CA LEU A 201 4.69 0.16 -14.39
C LEU A 201 5.87 1.04 -13.92
N ALA A 202 5.79 1.59 -12.71
CA ALA A 202 6.85 2.36 -12.08
C ALA A 202 8.12 1.52 -11.83
N ALA A 203 8.00 0.24 -11.51
CA ALA A 203 9.17 -0.63 -11.27
C ALA A 203 10.02 -0.89 -12.53
N TRP A 204 9.44 -0.75 -13.72
CA TRP A 204 10.13 -0.84 -15.02
C TRP A 204 10.40 0.53 -15.66
N SER A 205 9.93 1.63 -15.06
CA SER A 205 10.14 2.99 -15.57
C SER A 205 11.61 3.44 -15.53
N ALA A 206 12.41 2.89 -14.61
CA ALA A 206 13.84 3.16 -14.46
C ALA A 206 14.60 1.92 -13.98
N SER A 207 15.89 1.86 -14.32
CA SER A 207 16.81 0.81 -13.87
C SER A 207 17.51 1.12 -12.55
N ASP A 208 17.30 2.30 -11.98
CA ASP A 208 17.84 2.76 -10.71
C ASP A 208 16.73 3.22 -9.75
N LEU A 209 17.09 3.44 -8.48
CA LEU A 209 16.15 3.89 -7.44
C LEU A 209 15.76 5.36 -7.60
N HIS A 210 16.67 6.20 -8.10
CA HIS A 210 16.48 7.66 -8.19
C HIS A 210 15.80 8.13 -9.47
N GLY A 211 15.66 7.26 -10.47
CA GLY A 211 15.06 7.59 -11.76
C GLY A 211 15.98 8.36 -12.70
N LEU A 212 17.30 8.21 -12.55
CA LEU A 212 18.33 8.80 -13.41
C LEU A 212 18.50 8.03 -14.73
N ASN A 213 18.35 6.70 -14.69
CA ASN A 213 18.46 5.81 -15.84
C ASN A 213 17.05 5.34 -16.26
N LEU A 214 16.37 6.20 -17.02
CA LEU A 214 15.02 5.96 -17.49
C LEU A 214 14.95 4.82 -18.53
N SER A 215 13.79 4.19 -18.60
CA SER A 215 13.49 3.17 -19.61
C SER A 215 13.50 3.77 -21.02
N SER A 216 13.89 2.96 -22.02
CA SER A 216 13.89 3.35 -23.43
C SER A 216 12.48 3.68 -23.96
N ASN A 217 11.43 3.18 -23.31
CA ASN A 217 10.06 3.47 -23.70
C ASN A 217 9.57 4.78 -23.06
N ALA A 218 9.28 5.78 -23.90
CA ALA A 218 8.88 7.12 -23.48
C ALA A 218 7.59 7.15 -22.64
N THR A 219 6.64 6.22 -22.85
CA THR A 219 5.42 6.15 -22.03
C THR A 219 5.72 5.64 -20.63
N LEU A 220 6.61 4.66 -20.52
CA LEU A 220 7.03 4.06 -19.25
C LEU A 220 7.90 5.03 -18.45
N ALA A 221 8.78 5.79 -19.11
CA ALA A 221 9.59 6.82 -18.48
C ALA A 221 8.72 7.92 -17.82
N LYS A 222 7.59 8.29 -18.43
CA LYS A 222 6.63 9.26 -17.86
C LYS A 222 5.96 8.77 -16.57
N LEU A 223 5.91 7.46 -16.34
CA LEU A 223 5.31 6.86 -15.14
C LEU A 223 6.28 6.80 -13.95
N ASN A 224 7.52 7.27 -14.12
CA ASN A 224 8.48 7.31 -13.02
C ASN A 224 7.95 8.21 -11.87
N PRO A 225 7.93 7.70 -10.62
CA PRO A 225 7.36 8.43 -9.48
C PRO A 225 8.22 9.62 -9.02
N ILE A 226 9.49 9.70 -9.42
CA ILE A 226 10.43 10.75 -9.01
C ILE A 226 10.54 11.80 -10.12
N THR A 227 11.10 11.40 -11.27
CA THR A 227 11.44 12.29 -12.39
C THR A 227 10.36 12.39 -13.47
N GLY A 228 9.37 11.49 -13.45
CA GLY A 228 8.30 11.43 -14.44
C GLY A 228 7.19 12.46 -14.21
N ASN A 229 6.07 12.28 -14.91
CA ASN A 229 4.91 13.18 -14.81
C ASN A 229 4.28 13.09 -13.42
N TRP A 230 4.31 14.20 -12.68
CA TRP A 230 3.77 14.29 -11.32
C TRP A 230 2.26 14.05 -11.27
N ILE A 231 1.51 14.36 -12.33
CA ILE A 231 0.05 14.15 -12.39
C ILE A 231 -0.26 12.64 -12.39
N LEU A 232 0.48 11.86 -13.18
CA LEU A 232 0.27 10.41 -13.26
C LEU A 232 0.61 9.75 -11.92
N TYR A 233 1.70 10.17 -11.28
CA TYR A 233 2.03 9.74 -9.93
C TYR A 233 0.94 10.11 -8.92
N LEU A 234 0.50 11.37 -8.90
CA LEU A 234 -0.50 11.84 -7.96
C LEU A 234 -1.82 11.08 -8.11
N VAL A 235 -2.33 10.96 -9.33
CA VAL A 235 -3.64 10.35 -9.59
C VAL A 235 -3.58 8.85 -9.43
N MET A 236 -2.67 8.15 -10.13
CA MET A 236 -2.66 6.69 -10.17
C MET A 236 -2.06 6.06 -8.92
N SER A 237 -1.13 6.74 -8.24
CA SER A 237 -0.55 6.28 -6.99
C SER A 237 -1.33 6.83 -5.80
N LEU A 238 -1.16 8.11 -5.49
CA LEU A 238 -1.58 8.67 -4.21
C LEU A 238 -3.10 8.75 -4.04
N VAL A 239 -3.81 9.25 -5.05
CA VAL A 239 -5.28 9.41 -4.98
C VAL A 239 -5.97 8.06 -4.92
N MET A 240 -5.59 7.10 -5.77
CA MET A 240 -6.18 5.74 -5.75
C MET A 240 -5.95 5.05 -4.40
N GLU A 241 -4.77 5.23 -3.84
CA GLU A 241 -4.41 4.66 -2.54
C GLU A 241 -5.19 5.30 -1.38
N TYR A 242 -5.31 6.63 -1.39
CA TYR A 242 -6.10 7.38 -0.43
C TYR A 242 -7.59 7.01 -0.48
N VAL A 243 -8.16 6.92 -1.69
CA VAL A 243 -9.54 6.47 -1.92
C VAL A 243 -9.74 5.06 -1.36
N THR A 244 -8.80 4.15 -1.59
CA THR A 244 -8.85 2.78 -1.04
C THR A 244 -8.90 2.79 0.49
N ALA A 245 -8.04 3.58 1.14
CA ALA A 245 -7.99 3.69 2.59
C ALA A 245 -9.28 4.30 3.18
N LEU A 246 -9.83 5.34 2.53
CA LEU A 246 -11.11 5.93 2.93
C LEU A 246 -12.28 4.94 2.78
N LEU A 247 -12.33 4.18 1.68
CA LEU A 247 -13.36 3.17 1.46
C LEU A 247 -13.28 2.07 2.53
N TYR A 248 -12.08 1.64 2.91
CA TYR A 248 -11.91 0.68 4.01
C TYR A 248 -12.34 1.22 5.37
N LEU A 249 -11.99 2.47 5.70
CA LEU A 249 -12.46 3.12 6.92
C LEU A 249 -13.99 3.27 6.92
N PHE A 250 -14.57 3.75 5.83
CA PHE A 250 -16.01 3.92 5.67
C PHE A 250 -16.76 2.58 5.78
N ALA A 251 -16.31 1.57 5.04
CA ALA A 251 -16.91 0.24 5.04
C ALA A 251 -16.88 -0.42 6.42
N SER A 252 -15.76 -0.29 7.14
CA SER A 252 -15.57 -0.93 8.45
C SER A 252 -16.22 -0.18 9.61
N THR A 253 -16.49 1.13 9.49
CA THR A 253 -17.03 1.93 10.61
C THR A 253 -18.51 2.29 10.48
N ILE A 254 -18.99 2.48 9.26
CA ILE A 254 -20.36 2.95 8.98
C ILE A 254 -21.21 1.78 8.48
N LEU A 255 -20.72 1.07 7.46
CA LEU A 255 -21.47 -0.04 6.85
C LEU A 255 -21.54 -1.29 7.74
N ALA A 256 -20.52 -1.51 8.58
CA ALA A 256 -20.46 -2.63 9.51
C ALA A 256 -21.18 -2.36 10.84
N ARG A 257 -21.85 -1.21 11.02
CA ARG A 257 -22.63 -0.95 12.25
C ARG A 257 -23.79 -1.93 12.35
N ARG A 258 -23.91 -2.54 13.52
CA ARG A 258 -25.04 -3.38 13.88
C ARG A 258 -26.25 -2.47 14.09
N HIS A 259 -27.10 -2.34 13.08
CA HIS A 259 -28.44 -1.83 13.30
C HIS A 259 -29.17 -2.89 14.13
N HIS A 260 -29.45 -2.54 15.39
CA HIS A 260 -30.24 -3.34 16.32
C HIS A 260 -31.70 -3.28 15.94
#